data_AF-A0A4Z2FXC7-F1
#
_entry.id   AF-A0A4Z2FXC7-F1
#
_cell.length_a   1.000
_cell.length_b   1.000
_cell.length_c   1.000
_cell.angle_alpha   90.00
_cell.angle_beta   90.00
_cell.angle_gamma   90.00
#
_symmetry.space_group_name_H-M   'P 1'
#
loop_
_entity.id
_entity.type
_entity.pdbx_description
1 polymer ?
#
loop_
_entity_poly.entity_id
_entity_poly.type
_entity_poly.pdbx_seq_one_letter_code
_entity_poly.pdbx_strand_id
1 'polypeptide(L)'
;MITGYKTQSILCLPIKNHREEVVGVAQAINKKCGEEDGAFSEQDEKDFSAYLSFSGIVLHNAQLYETSQLENRRNQVLLDLASLIFEEQQCLENSFSSVFHMEYEELRDVLDAPKR
;
A
#
# COMPACT_ATOMS: atom_id res chain seq x y z
N MET A 1 -18.28 26.26 20.05
CA MET A 1 -17.92 24.87 20.43
C MET A 1 -18.46 23.94 19.36
N ILE A 2 -17.61 23.23 18.63
CA ILE A 2 -17.93 22.66 17.31
C ILE A 2 -18.62 21.28 17.34
N THR A 3 -18.56 20.52 18.45
CA THR A 3 -19.22 19.19 18.51
C THR A 3 -20.42 19.15 19.47
N GLY A 4 -20.55 20.12 20.39
CA GLY A 4 -21.54 20.06 21.48
C GLY A 4 -21.33 18.90 22.46
N TYR A 5 -20.33 18.05 22.25
CA TYR A 5 -20.04 16.88 23.06
C TYR A 5 -19.31 17.29 24.35
N LYS A 6 -19.85 16.89 25.50
CA LYS A 6 -19.22 17.13 26.80
C LYS A 6 -18.54 15.86 27.28
N THR A 7 -17.22 15.89 27.35
CA THR A 7 -16.43 14.83 27.99
C THR A 7 -16.50 15.00 29.50
N GLN A 8 -16.84 13.92 30.21
CA GLN A 8 -17.02 13.83 31.65
C GLN A 8 -16.02 12.86 32.25
N SER A 9 -15.79 11.73 31.59
CA SER A 9 -14.77 10.75 31.94
C SER A 9 -14.02 10.26 30.70
N ILE A 10 -12.75 9.89 30.89
CA ILE A 10 -11.87 9.39 29.83
C ILE A 10 -10.97 8.28 30.39
N LEU A 11 -10.84 7.18 29.65
CA LEU A 11 -9.88 6.11 29.89
C LEU A 11 -9.04 5.94 28.63
N CYS A 12 -7.73 6.13 28.78
CA CYS A 12 -6.77 6.00 27.69
C CYS A 12 -5.76 4.91 28.02
N LEU A 13 -5.60 3.94 27.13
CA LEU A 13 -4.60 2.89 27.25
C LEU A 13 -3.86 2.71 25.92
N PRO A 14 -2.54 2.43 25.96
CA PRO A 14 -1.77 2.18 24.74
C PRO A 14 -2.18 0.85 24.11
N ILE A 15 -2.23 0.82 22.79
CA ILE A 15 -2.33 -0.42 22.02
C ILE A 15 -0.90 -0.85 21.71
N LYS A 16 -0.52 -2.05 22.12
CA LYS A 16 0.81 -2.59 21.91
C LYS A 16 0.79 -3.81 21.00
N ASN A 17 1.80 -3.94 20.15
CA ASN A 17 2.00 -5.18 19.37
C ASN A 17 2.66 -6.28 20.23
N HIS A 18 2.88 -7.44 19.64
CA HIS A 18 3.55 -8.58 20.29
C HIS A 18 5.02 -8.33 20.68
N ARG A 19 5.61 -7.19 20.28
CA ARG A 19 6.95 -6.73 20.69
C ARG A 19 6.89 -5.66 21.78
N GLU A 20 5.73 -5.45 22.39
CA GLU A 20 5.47 -4.39 23.38
C GLU A 20 5.65 -2.96 22.83
N GLU A 21 5.71 -2.78 21.51
CA GLU A 21 5.80 -1.47 20.88
C GLU A 21 4.41 -0.83 20.80
N VAL A 22 4.31 0.45 21.14
CA VAL A 22 3.05 1.19 21.06
C VAL A 22 2.72 1.48 19.59
N VAL A 23 1.65 0.87 19.10
CA VAL A 23 1.14 1.03 17.73
C VAL A 23 -0.04 1.99 17.63
N GLY A 24 -0.60 2.40 18.78
CA GLY A 24 -1.70 3.35 18.85
C GLY A 24 -2.13 3.60 20.29
N VAL A 25 -3.20 4.39 20.45
CA VAL A 25 -3.84 4.67 21.73
C VAL A 25 -5.32 4.43 21.59
N ALA A 26 -5.90 3.63 22.48
CA ALA A 26 -7.34 3.48 22.57
C ALA A 26 -7.89 4.44 23.62
N GLN A 27 -9.03 5.04 23.30
CA GLN A 27 -9.70 6.01 24.15
C GLN A 27 -11.17 5.61 24.31
N ALA A 28 -11.58 5.42 25.55
CA ALA A 28 -12.99 5.33 25.94
C ALA A 28 -13.40 6.63 26.62
N ILE A 29 -14.55 7.18 26.24
CA ILE A 29 -15.09 8.42 26.79
C ILE A 29 -16.50 8.20 27.33
N ASN A 30 -16.82 8.86 28.43
CA ASN A 30 -18.15 8.90 29.03
C ASN A 30 -18.75 7.51 29.28
N LYS A 31 -18.24 6.81 30.31
CA LYS A 31 -18.78 5.51 30.74
C LYS A 31 -20.29 5.60 30.92
N LYS A 32 -21.02 4.67 30.29
CA LYS A 32 -22.48 4.56 30.37
C LYS A 32 -22.87 3.64 31.52
N CYS A 33 -22.78 4.13 32.75
CA CYS A 33 -23.31 3.42 33.93
C CYS A 33 -24.27 4.34 34.69
N GLY A 34 -25.28 3.75 35.34
CA GLY A 34 -26.23 4.46 36.20
C GLY A 34 -25.66 4.88 37.57
N GLU A 35 -24.33 4.80 37.74
CA GLU A 35 -23.63 5.25 38.95
C GLU A 35 -23.31 6.75 38.87
N GLU A 36 -23.42 7.44 40.00
CA GLU A 36 -23.50 8.91 40.07
C GLU A 36 -22.25 9.66 39.57
N ASP A 37 -21.08 9.01 39.50
CA ASP A 37 -19.81 9.68 39.17
C ASP A 37 -19.29 9.43 37.74
N GLY A 38 -19.87 8.46 37.01
CA GLY A 38 -19.50 8.17 35.61
C GLY A 38 -18.02 7.83 35.36
N ALA A 39 -17.25 7.57 36.42
CA ALA A 39 -15.82 7.28 36.37
C ALA A 39 -15.53 5.83 35.95
N PHE A 40 -14.39 5.62 35.30
CA PHE A 40 -13.90 4.28 34.99
C PHE A 40 -13.31 3.64 36.25
N SER A 41 -13.63 2.37 36.49
CA SER A 41 -13.11 1.58 37.60
C SER A 41 -11.80 0.89 37.22
N GLU A 42 -11.06 0.39 38.22
CA GLU A 42 -9.89 -0.47 37.97
C GLU A 42 -10.24 -1.74 37.20
N GLN A 43 -11.48 -2.23 37.34
CA GLN A 43 -11.95 -3.38 36.57
C GLN A 43 -12.11 -3.01 35.09
N ASP A 44 -12.67 -1.84 34.78
CA ASP A 44 -12.76 -1.35 33.40
C ASP A 44 -11.37 -1.23 32.77
N GLU A 45 -10.36 -0.77 33.53
CA GLU A 45 -8.98 -0.67 33.05
C GLU A 45 -8.39 -2.05 32.73
N LYS A 46 -8.60 -3.05 33.61
CA LYS A 46 -8.12 -4.42 33.39
C LYS A 46 -8.77 -5.07 32.17
N ASP A 47 -10.08 -4.93 32.05
CA ASP A 47 -10.83 -5.48 30.93
C ASP A 47 -10.42 -4.79 29.62
N PHE A 48 -10.32 -3.46 29.63
CA PHE A 48 -9.89 -2.69 28.47
C PHE A 48 -8.47 -3.08 28.03
N SER A 49 -7.53 -3.21 28.97
CA SER A 49 -6.16 -3.67 28.69
C SER A 49 -6.11 -5.07 28.04
N ALA A 50 -6.94 -6.01 28.53
CA ALA A 50 -7.04 -7.34 27.94
C ALA A 50 -7.54 -7.29 26.47
N TYR A 51 -8.54 -6.46 26.18
CA TYR A 51 -9.02 -6.25 24.80
C TYR A 51 -7.96 -5.61 23.89
N LEU A 52 -7.18 -4.66 24.40
CA LEU A 52 -6.16 -3.98 23.61
C LEU A 52 -4.97 -4.89 23.27
N SER A 53 -4.69 -5.88 24.11
CA SER A 53 -3.65 -6.89 23.86
C SER A 53 -3.94 -7.69 22.58
N PHE A 54 -5.21 -8.07 22.37
CA PHE A 54 -5.62 -8.73 21.12
C PHE A 54 -5.67 -7.75 19.94
N SER A 55 -6.21 -6.55 20.18
CA SER A 55 -6.35 -5.52 19.15
C SER A 55 -5.02 -5.10 18.54
N GLY A 56 -3.95 -5.09 19.34
CA GLY A 56 -2.61 -4.76 18.86
C GLY A 56 -2.03 -5.78 17.87
N ILE A 57 -2.33 -7.07 18.03
CA ILE A 57 -1.94 -8.11 17.08
C ILE A 57 -2.67 -7.90 15.75
N VAL A 58 -3.99 -7.67 15.82
CA VAL A 58 -4.82 -7.45 14.63
C VAL A 58 -4.37 -6.19 13.88
N LEU A 59 -4.14 -5.09 14.59
CA LEU A 59 -3.70 -3.84 13.99
C LEU A 59 -2.31 -3.97 13.34
N HIS A 60 -1.38 -4.67 14.00
CA HIS A 60 -0.06 -4.94 13.44
C HIS A 60 -0.15 -5.76 12.15
N ASN A 61 -0.97 -6.82 12.14
CA ASN A 61 -1.17 -7.65 10.94
C ASN A 61 -1.82 -6.86 9.80
N ALA A 62 -2.79 -5.99 10.10
CA ALA A 62 -3.42 -5.14 9.09
C ALA A 62 -2.41 -4.17 8.47
N GLN A 63 -1.54 -3.55 9.28
CA GLN A 63 -0.47 -2.68 8.80
C GLN A 63 0.55 -3.42 7.94
N LEU A 64 0.96 -4.63 8.35
CA LEU A 64 1.87 -5.48 7.57
C LEU A 64 1.26 -5.85 6.23
N TYR A 65 -0.03 -6.23 6.21
CA TYR A 65 -0.74 -6.56 4.98
C TYR A 65 -0.83 -5.35 4.04
N GLU A 66 -1.23 -4.18 4.53
CA GLU A 66 -1.29 -2.96 3.73
C GLU A 66 0.07 -2.58 3.14
N THR A 67 1.13 -2.66 3.94
CA THR A 67 2.51 -2.40 3.50
C THR A 67 2.93 -3.38 2.40
N SER A 68 2.67 -4.68 2.58
CA SER A 68 2.98 -5.70 1.57
C SER A 68 2.22 -5.47 0.26
N GLN A 69 0.95 -5.10 0.33
CA GLN A 69 0.16 -4.79 -0.86
C GLN A 69 0.71 -3.57 -1.62
N LEU A 70 1.15 -2.54 -0.89
CA LEU A 70 1.77 -1.36 -1.48
C LEU A 70 3.10 -1.71 -2.17
N GLU A 71 3.95 -2.50 -1.53
CA GLU A 71 5.22 -2.96 -2.10
C GLU A 71 5.01 -3.82 -3.34
N ASN A 72 4.06 -4.77 -3.29
CA ASN A 72 3.69 -5.57 -4.45
C ASN A 72 3.22 -4.70 -5.62
N ARG A 73 2.39 -3.68 -5.34
CA ARG A 73 1.94 -2.75 -6.38
C ARG A 73 3.10 -1.96 -6.98
N ARG A 74 4.06 -1.51 -6.16
CA ARG A 74 5.27 -0.82 -6.65
C ARG A 74 6.09 -1.73 -7.56
N ASN A 75 6.27 -2.99 -7.18
CA ASN A 75 6.99 -3.96 -7.99
C ASN A 75 6.30 -4.26 -9.32
N GLN A 76 4.97 -4.38 -9.33
CA GLN A 76 4.20 -4.56 -10.57
C GLN A 76 4.40 -3.38 -11.54
N VAL A 77 4.29 -2.15 -11.04
CA VAL A 77 4.54 -0.95 -11.87
C VAL A 77 5.96 -0.95 -12.45
N LEU A 78 6.97 -1.37 -11.67
CA LEU A 78 8.34 -1.47 -12.17
C LEU A 78 8.48 -2.50 -13.29
N LEU A 79 7.82 -3.65 -13.18
CA LEU A 79 7.81 -4.69 -14.22
C LEU A 79 7.07 -4.25 -15.48
N ASP A 80 5.95 -3.53 -15.32
CA ASP A 80 5.20 -2.95 -16.44
C ASP A 80 6.08 -1.95 -17.22
N LEU A 81 6.78 -1.06 -16.51
CA LEU A 81 7.72 -0.12 -17.11
C LEU A 81 8.87 -0.82 -17.84
N ALA A 82 9.43 -1.89 -17.25
CA ALA A 82 10.47 -2.67 -17.91
C ALA A 82 9.97 -3.31 -19.21
N SER A 83 8.77 -3.89 -19.19
CA SER A 83 8.14 -4.50 -20.37
C SER A 83 7.94 -3.48 -21.49
N LEU A 84 7.45 -2.28 -21.17
CA LEU A 84 7.29 -1.18 -22.13
C LEU A 84 8.62 -0.78 -22.78
N ILE A 85 9.70 -0.69 -22.00
CA ILE A 85 11.04 -0.38 -22.53
C ILE A 85 11.51 -1.47 -23.49
N PHE A 86 11.31 -2.75 -23.15
CA PHE A 86 11.70 -3.86 -24.03
C PHE A 86 10.90 -3.87 -25.34
N GLU A 87 9.60 -3.60 -25.29
CA GLU A 87 8.76 -3.48 -26.49
C GLU A 87 9.22 -2.35 -27.41
N GLU A 88 9.54 -1.18 -26.86
CA GLU A 88 10.10 -0.05 -27.60
C GLU A 88 11.44 -0.42 -28.26
N GLN A 89 12.36 -1.07 -27.53
CA GLN A 89 13.64 -1.51 -28.08
C GLN A 89 13.46 -2.50 -29.23
N GLN A 90 12.57 -3.48 -29.08
CA GLN A 90 12.31 -4.48 -30.12
C GLN A 90 11.62 -3.87 -31.35
N CYS A 91 10.73 -2.90 -31.15
CA CYS A 91 10.09 -2.16 -32.24
C CYS A 91 11.12 -1.35 -33.05
N LEU A 92 12.07 -0.71 -32.37
CA LEU A 92 13.18 -0.01 -33.02
C LEU A 92 14.06 -0.97 -33.82
N GLU A 93 14.48 -2.10 -33.25
CA GLU A 93 15.26 -3.11 -33.97
C GLU A 93 14.56 -3.63 -35.24
N ASN A 94 13.26 -3.91 -35.15
CA ASN A 94 12.46 -4.33 -36.30
C ASN A 94 12.37 -3.25 -37.38
N SER A 95 12.23 -1.99 -36.97
CA SER A 95 12.18 -0.84 -37.88
C SER A 95 13.51 -0.66 -38.61
N PHE A 96 14.64 -0.77 -37.92
CA PHE A 96 15.95 -0.74 -38.58
C PHE A 96 16.12 -1.88 -39.58
N SER A 97 15.80 -3.11 -39.18
CA SER A 97 15.91 -4.30 -40.04
C SER A 97 15.11 -4.15 -41.34
N SER A 98 13.87 -3.64 -41.25
CA SER A 98 13.01 -3.40 -42.42
C SER A 98 13.53 -2.30 -43.35
N VAL A 99 14.09 -1.20 -42.83
CA VAL A 99 14.72 -0.16 -43.66
C VAL A 99 15.94 -0.72 -44.40
N PHE A 100 16.82 -1.44 -43.71
CA PHE A 100 17.99 -2.06 -44.34
C PHE A 100 17.59 -3.09 -45.41
N HIS A 101 16.54 -3.87 -45.15
CA HIS A 101 16.01 -4.82 -46.14
C HIS A 101 15.42 -4.09 -47.36
N MET A 102 14.77 -2.94 -47.16
CA MET A 102 14.21 -2.13 -48.25
C MET A 102 15.31 -1.55 -49.13
N GLU A 103 16.36 -0.94 -48.54
CA GLU A 103 17.50 -0.42 -49.30
C GLU A 103 18.25 -1.53 -50.07
N TYR A 104 18.38 -2.72 -49.48
CA TYR A 104 19.04 -3.85 -50.15
C TYR A 104 18.24 -4.34 -51.36
N GLU A 105 16.92 -4.45 -51.26
CA GLU A 105 16.04 -4.82 -52.39
C GLU A 105 16.08 -3.73 -53.48
N GLU A 106 16.03 -2.44 -53.12
CA GLU A 106 16.20 -1.34 -54.09
C GLU A 106 17.55 -1.42 -54.83
N LEU A 107 18.65 -1.69 -54.11
CA LEU A 107 19.96 -1.86 -54.73
C LEU A 107 20.00 -3.07 -55.66
N ARG A 108 19.37 -4.18 -55.27
CA ARG A 108 19.30 -5.40 -56.08
C ARG A 108 18.54 -5.17 -57.37
N ASP A 109 17.39 -4.51 -57.31
CA ASP A 109 16.58 -4.20 -58.48
C ASP A 109 17.31 -3.27 -59.47
N VAL A 110 18.13 -2.33 -58.97
CA VAL A 110 19.00 -1.49 -59.81
C VAL A 110 20.12 -2.30 -60.47
N LEU A 111 20.69 -3.27 -59.76
CA LEU A 111 21.76 -4.14 -60.27
C LEU A 111 21.26 -5.17 -61.29
N ASP A 112 20.04 -5.68 -61.12
CA ASP A 112 19.39 -6.64 -62.01
C ASP A 112 18.69 -5.98 -63.20
N ALA A 113 18.65 -4.65 -63.27
CA ALA A 113 18.09 -3.93 -64.41
C ALA A 113 18.86 -4.24 -65.71
N PRO A 114 18.18 -4.68 -66.79
CA PRO A 114 18.84 -5.05 -68.02
C PRO A 114 19.57 -3.86 -68.64
N LYS A 115 20.89 -4.00 -68.86
CA LYS A 115 21.70 -2.98 -69.55
C LYS A 115 21.15 -2.77 -70.97
N ARG A 116 20.56 -1.60 -71.18
CA ARG A 116 20.03 -1.16 -72.48
C ARG A 116 21.15 -0.79 -73.44
#